data_AF-A0A345DQW0-F1
#
_entry.id   AF-A0A345DQW0-F1
#
_cell.length_a   1.000
_cell.length_b   1.000
_cell.length_c   1.000
_cell.angle_alpha   90.00
_cell.angle_beta   90.00
_cell.angle_gamma   90.00
#
_symmetry.space_group_name_H-M   'P 1'
#
loop_
_entity.id
_entity.type
_entity.pdbx_description
1 polymer ?
#
loop_
_entity_poly.entity_id
_entity_poly.type
_entity_poly.pdbx_seq_one_letter_code
_entity_poly.pdbx_strand_id
1 'polypeptide(L)'
;MKRLLSILAVFGVSAVGTTSVIACNKTESNNLSRVTTIAAPETVDAIDAAKVTKEEIKNGLNPNVLKAVQGVVKTAQATDFVYEVYADNQGKALDTVNLKAGNVDVYVQITPAKDKTVVIGKSGYIKVTLPKAKADISDVTVPEKTVGIKVGNPQAVTKNELEAVNKDADLAQAVLNAIKAKVSDVEASEFAITNNGEVGDYSAPKTVEVTVKANDSSAKITGQFKFNAKVTATTAQ
;
A
#
# COMPACT_ATOMS: atom_id res chain seq x y z
N MET A 1 -101.54 27.59 18.25
CA MET A 1 -100.58 26.51 18.55
C MET A 1 -99.19 27.14 18.61
N LYS A 2 -98.63 27.37 19.80
CA LYS A 2 -97.71 26.48 20.53
C LYS A 2 -96.48 26.03 19.69
N ARG A 3 -95.37 26.72 19.94
CA ARG A 3 -94.07 26.21 20.43
C ARG A 3 -93.20 25.29 19.53
N LEU A 4 -91.94 25.76 19.42
CA LEU A 4 -90.65 25.07 19.69
C LEU A 4 -89.79 24.47 18.55
N LEU A 5 -88.56 25.00 18.51
CA LEU A 5 -87.24 24.36 18.41
C LEU A 5 -86.77 23.68 17.10
N SER A 6 -85.61 24.10 16.59
CA SER A 6 -84.38 23.29 16.68
C SER A 6 -83.13 24.01 16.14
N ILE A 7 -82.04 23.79 16.87
CA ILE A 7 -80.66 24.22 16.67
C ILE A 7 -80.02 23.36 15.57
N LEU A 8 -79.25 23.95 14.64
CA LEU A 8 -78.27 23.18 13.86
C LEU A 8 -76.91 23.89 13.89
N ALA A 9 -75.92 23.16 14.36
CA ALA A 9 -74.57 23.60 14.65
C ALA A 9 -73.72 23.74 13.38
N VAL A 10 -72.87 24.76 13.39
CA VAL A 10 -71.72 24.97 12.52
C VAL A 10 -70.63 23.98 12.90
N PHE A 11 -70.15 23.15 11.96
CA PHE A 11 -68.77 22.63 11.95
C PHE A 11 -68.38 22.24 10.51
N GLY A 12 -67.88 23.22 9.76
CA GLY A 12 -67.07 22.95 8.57
C GLY A 12 -65.62 22.76 9.02
N VAL A 13 -65.22 21.51 9.30
CA VAL A 13 -63.81 21.17 9.54
C VAL A 13 -63.13 21.14 8.17
N SER A 14 -62.45 22.22 7.81
CA SER A 14 -61.47 22.18 6.72
C SER A 14 -60.25 21.40 7.23
N ALA A 15 -60.11 20.15 6.79
CA ALA A 15 -58.89 19.39 6.97
C ALA A 15 -57.79 20.05 6.13
N VAL A 16 -57.05 20.98 6.74
CA VAL A 16 -55.78 21.44 6.18
C VAL A 16 -54.80 20.30 6.44
N GLY A 17 -54.64 19.45 5.44
CA GLY A 17 -53.60 18.42 5.45
C GLY A 17 -52.26 19.12 5.65
N THR A 18 -51.68 18.99 6.84
CA THR A 18 -50.29 19.29 7.06
C THR A 18 -49.51 18.25 6.25
N THR A 19 -49.19 18.62 5.02
CA THR A 19 -48.02 18.05 4.37
C THR A 19 -46.86 18.48 5.24
N SER A 20 -46.50 17.61 6.19
CA SER A 20 -45.20 17.67 6.83
C SER A 20 -44.22 17.52 5.69
N VAL A 21 -43.78 18.64 5.13
CA VAL A 21 -42.49 18.73 4.47
C VAL A 21 -41.49 18.35 5.54
N ILE A 22 -41.22 17.04 5.64
CA ILE A 22 -39.97 16.54 6.18
C ILE A 22 -38.94 17.08 5.20
N ALA A 23 -38.54 18.33 5.40
CA ALA A 23 -37.25 18.79 4.96
C ALA A 23 -36.30 17.78 5.59
N CYS A 24 -35.83 16.82 4.77
CA CYS A 24 -34.74 15.95 5.16
C CYS A 24 -33.65 16.91 5.64
N ASN A 25 -33.46 16.94 6.95
CA ASN A 25 -32.32 17.55 7.58
C ASN A 25 -31.14 16.65 7.15
N LYS A 26 -30.74 16.78 5.88
CA LYS A 26 -29.47 16.31 5.34
C LYS A 26 -28.46 17.02 6.21
N THR A 27 -28.14 16.34 7.30
CA THR A 27 -27.45 16.93 8.43
C THR A 27 -26.06 17.23 7.90
N GLU A 28 -25.49 18.39 8.23
CA GLU A 28 -24.10 18.72 7.92
C GLU A 28 -23.12 17.58 8.28
N SER A 29 -23.55 16.64 9.14
CA SER A 29 -22.85 15.40 9.43
C SER A 29 -22.46 14.59 8.19
N ASN A 30 -23.27 14.58 7.13
CA ASN A 30 -23.03 13.77 5.93
C ASN A 30 -22.27 14.52 4.82
N ASN A 31 -21.80 15.74 5.12
CA ASN A 31 -21.12 16.59 4.16
C ASN A 31 -19.66 16.16 3.98
N LEU A 32 -19.28 15.87 2.73
CA LEU A 32 -17.92 15.47 2.35
C LEU A 32 -16.88 16.56 2.60
N SER A 33 -17.29 17.82 2.79
CA SER A 33 -16.41 18.92 3.22
C SER A 33 -15.69 18.63 4.55
N ARG A 34 -16.23 17.72 5.36
CA ARG A 34 -15.66 17.28 6.64
C ARG A 34 -14.52 16.26 6.47
N VAL A 35 -14.36 15.66 5.29
CA VAL A 35 -13.21 14.80 4.99
C VAL A 35 -12.02 15.71 4.71
N THR A 36 -11.10 15.80 5.66
CA THR A 36 -9.94 16.71 5.60
C THR A 36 -8.61 15.97 5.43
N THR A 37 -8.59 14.65 5.65
CA THR A 37 -7.40 13.81 5.58
C THR A 37 -7.72 12.48 4.92
N ILE A 38 -6.80 11.98 4.11
CA ILE A 38 -6.82 10.61 3.56
C ILE A 38 -5.44 10.01 3.84
N ALA A 39 -5.40 8.78 4.34
CA ALA A 39 -4.14 8.08 4.55
C ALA A 39 -3.47 7.79 3.19
N ALA A 40 -2.15 7.95 3.13
CA ALA A 40 -1.36 7.48 1.99
C ALA A 40 -1.49 5.95 1.84
N PRO A 41 -1.47 5.41 0.62
CA PRO A 41 -1.38 3.98 0.43
C PRO A 41 0.02 3.49 0.84
N GLU A 42 0.14 2.23 1.24
CA GLU A 42 1.45 1.64 1.57
C GLU A 42 2.33 1.50 0.33
N THR A 43 1.73 1.13 -0.81
CA THR A 43 2.35 1.07 -2.13
C THR A 43 1.39 1.58 -3.19
N VAL A 44 1.94 1.96 -4.34
CA VAL A 44 1.18 2.12 -5.58
C VAL A 44 1.71 1.07 -6.55
N ASP A 45 0.87 0.10 -6.89
CA ASP A 45 1.22 -0.97 -7.81
C ASP A 45 1.25 -0.41 -9.23
N ALA A 46 2.41 0.09 -9.62
CA ALA A 46 2.66 0.72 -10.91
C ALA A 46 3.38 -0.23 -11.87
N ILE A 47 2.95 -0.24 -13.12
CA ILE A 47 3.63 -0.95 -14.21
C ILE A 47 4.97 -0.25 -14.53
N ASP A 48 4.96 1.08 -14.61
CA ASP A 48 6.17 1.91 -14.76
C ASP A 48 6.20 2.96 -13.65
N ALA A 49 7.08 2.76 -12.66
CA ALA A 49 7.25 3.66 -11.53
C ALA A 49 7.70 5.09 -11.93
N ALA A 50 8.22 5.31 -13.14
CA ALA A 50 8.56 6.63 -13.64
C ALA A 50 7.38 7.37 -14.28
N LYS A 51 6.30 6.65 -14.62
CA LYS A 51 5.12 7.16 -15.34
C LYS A 51 3.83 6.57 -14.77
N VAL A 52 3.67 6.66 -13.45
CA VAL A 52 2.50 6.12 -12.77
C VAL A 52 1.26 6.90 -13.17
N THR A 53 0.26 6.19 -13.66
CA THR A 53 -0.99 6.73 -14.18
C THR A 53 -1.95 7.09 -13.06
N LYS A 54 -2.94 7.94 -13.39
CA LYS A 54 -4.03 8.26 -12.47
C LYS A 54 -4.81 7.01 -12.02
N GLU A 55 -5.02 6.03 -12.90
CA GLU A 55 -5.77 4.81 -12.58
C GLU A 55 -5.05 3.96 -11.53
N GLU A 56 -3.73 3.76 -11.69
CA GLU A 56 -2.90 3.04 -10.71
C GLU A 56 -2.92 3.74 -9.34
N ILE A 57 -2.85 5.07 -9.32
CA ILE A 57 -2.97 5.87 -8.08
C ILE A 57 -4.35 5.66 -7.44
N LYS A 58 -5.43 5.71 -8.22
CA LYS A 58 -6.79 5.48 -7.72
C LYS A 58 -6.93 4.08 -7.14
N ASN A 59 -6.40 3.05 -7.79
CA ASN A 59 -6.45 1.68 -7.29
C ASN A 59 -5.80 1.56 -5.90
N GLY A 60 -4.63 2.16 -5.70
CA GLY A 60 -3.99 2.21 -4.38
C GLY A 60 -4.76 3.01 -3.33
N LEU A 61 -5.41 4.12 -3.74
CA LEU A 61 -6.15 5.00 -2.82
C LEU A 61 -7.56 4.53 -2.46
N ASN A 62 -8.20 3.69 -3.28
CA ASN A 62 -9.57 3.22 -3.09
C ASN A 62 -9.93 2.81 -1.64
N PRO A 63 -9.18 1.91 -0.96
CA PRO A 63 -9.50 1.52 0.41
C PRO A 63 -9.38 2.69 1.39
N ASN A 64 -8.40 3.58 1.19
CA ASN A 64 -8.14 4.71 2.08
C ASN A 64 -9.17 5.83 1.92
N VAL A 65 -9.62 6.10 0.69
CA VAL A 65 -10.70 7.07 0.42
C VAL A 65 -12.00 6.57 1.04
N LEU A 66 -12.36 5.29 0.86
CA LEU A 66 -13.55 4.72 1.49
C LEU A 66 -13.49 4.86 3.02
N LYS A 67 -12.37 4.49 3.63
CA LYS A 67 -12.16 4.62 5.08
C LYS A 67 -12.28 6.07 5.55
N ALA A 68 -11.74 7.03 4.81
CA ALA A 68 -11.84 8.45 5.13
C ALA A 68 -13.29 8.95 5.06
N VAL A 69 -14.04 8.56 4.02
CA VAL A 69 -15.47 8.88 3.90
C VAL A 69 -16.27 8.24 5.05
N GLN A 70 -15.99 6.98 5.40
CA GLN A 70 -16.63 6.28 6.51
C GLN A 70 -16.32 6.88 7.89
N GLY A 71 -15.20 7.59 8.02
CA GLY A 71 -14.90 8.39 9.20
C GLY A 71 -15.89 9.53 9.45
N VAL A 72 -16.53 10.03 8.38
CA VAL A 72 -17.57 11.06 8.45
C VAL A 72 -18.96 10.44 8.39
N VAL A 73 -19.18 9.51 7.46
CA VAL A 73 -20.46 8.85 7.18
C VAL A 73 -20.29 7.34 7.25
N LYS A 74 -20.47 6.77 8.45
CA LYS A 74 -20.19 5.35 8.74
C LYS A 74 -20.85 4.35 7.80
N THR A 75 -22.01 4.69 7.24
CA THR A 75 -22.79 3.82 6.35
C THR A 75 -22.39 3.93 4.88
N ALA A 76 -21.48 4.84 4.53
CA ALA A 76 -21.08 5.05 3.15
C ALA A 76 -20.40 3.82 2.55
N GLN A 77 -20.74 3.57 1.29
CA GLN A 77 -20.14 2.55 0.45
C GLN A 77 -19.35 3.22 -0.69
N ALA A 78 -18.45 2.48 -1.32
CA ALA A 78 -17.65 2.99 -2.44
C ALA A 78 -18.49 3.47 -3.64
N THR A 79 -19.75 3.02 -3.75
CA THR A 79 -20.67 3.44 -4.82
C THR A 79 -21.44 4.73 -4.49
N ASP A 80 -21.33 5.26 -3.27
CA ASP A 80 -22.01 6.49 -2.85
C ASP A 80 -21.28 7.76 -3.26
N PHE A 81 -20.01 7.64 -3.63
CA PHE A 81 -19.16 8.75 -4.03
C PHE A 81 -18.29 8.36 -5.22
N VAL A 82 -17.74 9.36 -5.87
CA VAL A 82 -16.63 9.24 -6.81
C VAL A 82 -15.53 10.19 -6.35
N TYR A 83 -14.31 9.96 -6.80
CA TYR A 83 -13.23 10.90 -6.55
C TYR A 83 -12.30 10.99 -7.75
N GLU A 84 -11.63 12.12 -7.84
CA GLU A 84 -10.61 12.41 -8.83
C GLU A 84 -9.31 12.83 -8.15
N VAL A 85 -8.21 12.64 -8.88
CA VAL A 85 -6.85 12.95 -8.43
C VAL A 85 -6.28 14.04 -9.33
N TYR A 86 -5.67 15.04 -8.70
CA TYR A 86 -5.18 16.28 -9.28
C TYR A 86 -3.71 16.52 -8.92
N ALA A 87 -3.04 17.30 -9.75
CA ALA A 87 -1.63 17.65 -9.57
C ALA A 87 -1.41 18.75 -8.52
N ASP A 88 -2.45 19.54 -8.20
CA ASP A 88 -2.40 20.61 -7.23
C ASP A 88 -3.72 20.78 -6.45
N ASN A 89 -3.72 21.70 -5.50
CA ASN A 89 -4.87 22.07 -4.68
C ASN A 89 -5.88 23.00 -5.39
N GLN A 90 -5.75 23.18 -6.71
CA GLN A 90 -6.59 24.05 -7.53
C GLN A 90 -7.35 23.27 -8.61
N GLY A 91 -7.16 21.95 -8.67
CA GLY A 91 -7.85 21.09 -9.63
C GLY A 91 -7.13 20.96 -10.97
N LYS A 92 -5.82 21.25 -11.04
CA LYS A 92 -5.03 20.96 -12.23
C LYS A 92 -5.04 19.47 -12.54
N ALA A 93 -5.32 19.13 -13.79
CA ALA A 93 -5.31 17.75 -14.25
C ALA A 93 -3.95 17.09 -13.99
N LEU A 94 -4.00 15.87 -13.46
CA LEU A 94 -2.84 15.00 -13.31
C LEU A 94 -2.74 14.08 -14.53
N ASP A 95 -1.57 14.06 -15.17
CA ASP A 95 -1.24 13.14 -16.25
C ASP A 95 -0.58 11.87 -15.67
N THR A 96 0.71 11.95 -15.34
CA THR A 96 1.46 10.88 -14.64
C THR A 96 2.32 11.44 -13.51
N VAL A 97 2.76 10.57 -12.61
CA VAL A 97 3.75 10.88 -11.55
C VAL A 97 4.96 9.96 -11.62
N ASN A 98 6.11 10.47 -11.18
CA ASN A 98 7.34 9.69 -11.09
C ASN A 98 7.63 9.31 -9.64
N LEU A 99 7.21 8.10 -9.24
CA LEU A 99 7.46 7.53 -7.92
C LEU A 99 8.86 6.92 -7.79
N LYS A 100 9.61 6.79 -8.88
CA LYS A 100 11.02 6.35 -8.84
C LYS A 100 11.93 7.44 -8.24
N ALA A 101 11.62 8.70 -8.51
CA ALA A 101 12.42 9.85 -8.04
C ALA A 101 12.24 10.14 -6.54
N GLY A 102 11.10 9.77 -5.95
CA GLY A 102 10.80 10.03 -4.56
C GLY A 102 9.31 10.00 -4.27
N ASN A 103 8.95 10.49 -3.08
CA ASN A 103 7.55 10.70 -2.71
C ASN A 103 6.95 11.82 -3.56
N VAL A 104 5.68 11.68 -3.93
CA VAL A 104 4.98 12.67 -4.75
C VAL A 104 3.65 13.06 -4.11
N ASP A 105 3.41 14.37 -4.02
CA ASP A 105 2.13 14.89 -3.55
C ASP A 105 1.09 14.91 -4.68
N VAL A 106 -0.08 14.37 -4.39
CA VAL A 106 -1.28 14.48 -5.23
C VAL A 106 -2.45 15.01 -4.41
N TYR A 107 -3.51 15.44 -5.08
CA TYR A 107 -4.66 16.05 -4.43
C TYR A 107 -5.95 15.34 -4.81
N VAL A 108 -6.69 14.87 -3.82
CA VAL A 108 -7.93 14.12 -4.01
C VAL A 108 -9.12 15.02 -3.74
N GLN A 109 -10.09 15.02 -4.66
CA GLN A 109 -11.40 15.63 -4.43
C GLN A 109 -12.48 14.55 -4.54
N ILE A 110 -13.33 14.45 -3.52
CA ILE A 110 -14.42 13.50 -3.40
C ILE A 110 -15.74 14.24 -3.67
N THR A 111 -16.58 13.66 -4.51
CA THR A 111 -17.92 14.15 -4.82
C THR A 111 -18.95 13.04 -4.67
N PRO A 112 -20.22 13.33 -4.38
CA PRO A 112 -21.27 12.33 -4.33
C PRO A 112 -21.42 11.69 -5.69
N ALA A 113 -21.65 10.38 -5.72
CA ALA A 113 -21.98 9.70 -6.97
C ALA A 113 -23.37 10.15 -7.43
N LYS A 114 -23.59 10.10 -8.74
CA LYS A 114 -24.85 10.53 -9.34
C LYS A 114 -26.01 9.74 -8.72
N ASP A 115 -27.09 10.46 -8.41
CA ASP A 115 -28.32 9.90 -7.84
C ASP A 115 -28.16 9.25 -6.45
N LYS A 116 -27.03 9.47 -5.77
CA LYS A 116 -26.78 9.02 -4.39
C LYS A 116 -27.02 10.16 -3.40
N THR A 117 -27.58 9.81 -2.24
CA THR A 117 -27.94 10.77 -1.18
C THR A 117 -27.27 10.50 0.16
N VAL A 118 -26.55 9.38 0.27
CA VAL A 118 -25.86 8.95 1.50
C VAL A 118 -24.83 10.00 1.95
N VAL A 119 -24.09 10.55 1.00
CA VAL A 119 -23.15 11.66 1.19
C VAL A 119 -23.59 12.89 0.41
N ILE A 120 -23.21 14.08 0.87
CA ILE A 120 -23.59 15.37 0.26
C ILE A 120 -22.38 16.30 0.18
N GLY A 121 -22.51 17.39 -0.58
CA GLY A 121 -21.42 18.36 -0.74
C GLY A 121 -20.19 17.76 -1.42
N LYS A 122 -19.07 18.49 -1.46
CA LYS A 122 -17.79 18.01 -2.00
C LYS A 122 -16.70 18.24 -0.97
N SER A 123 -15.66 17.41 -0.99
CA SER A 123 -14.47 17.69 -0.20
C SER A 123 -13.70 18.90 -0.78
N GLY A 124 -12.77 19.42 0.02
CA GLY A 124 -11.65 20.19 -0.53
C GLY A 124 -10.70 19.31 -1.35
N TYR A 125 -9.60 19.90 -1.82
CA TYR A 125 -8.48 19.16 -2.41
C TYR A 125 -7.59 18.64 -1.29
N ILE A 126 -7.76 17.36 -0.95
CA ILE A 126 -7.06 16.70 0.15
C ILE A 126 -5.69 16.26 -0.35
N LYS A 127 -4.63 16.81 0.23
CA LYS A 127 -3.25 16.43 -0.08
C LYS A 127 -3.00 14.98 0.38
N VAL A 128 -2.47 14.15 -0.50
CA VAL A 128 -1.98 12.80 -0.21
C VAL A 128 -0.57 12.66 -0.75
N THR A 129 0.38 12.26 0.09
CA THR A 129 1.77 12.01 -0.31
C THR A 129 1.92 10.54 -0.66
N LEU A 130 2.04 10.24 -1.95
CA LEU A 130 2.29 8.89 -2.44
C LEU A 130 3.72 8.47 -2.09
N PRO A 131 3.92 7.22 -1.63
CA PRO A 131 5.25 6.72 -1.30
C PRO A 131 6.09 6.52 -2.57
N LYS A 132 7.40 6.71 -2.43
CA LYS A 132 8.39 6.29 -3.43
C LYS A 132 8.19 4.80 -3.76
N ALA A 133 8.30 4.44 -5.03
CA ALA A 133 8.24 3.05 -5.45
C ALA A 133 9.44 2.25 -4.90
N LYS A 134 9.18 1.00 -4.52
CA LYS A 134 10.25 0.05 -4.16
C LYS A 134 11.16 -0.18 -5.36
N ALA A 135 12.46 -0.25 -5.12
CA ALA A 135 13.42 -0.57 -6.16
C ALA A 135 13.55 -2.10 -6.31
N ASP A 136 13.38 -2.58 -7.54
CA ASP A 136 13.58 -4.00 -7.86
C ASP A 136 15.08 -4.35 -7.82
N ILE A 137 15.45 -5.40 -7.09
CA ILE A 137 16.84 -5.88 -6.96
C ILE A 137 17.16 -7.05 -7.90
N SER A 138 16.25 -7.45 -8.79
CA SER A 138 16.40 -8.68 -9.58
C SER A 138 17.56 -8.68 -10.59
N ASP A 139 18.11 -7.52 -10.92
CA ASP A 139 19.26 -7.31 -11.80
C ASP A 139 20.57 -7.01 -11.02
N VAL A 140 20.55 -7.05 -9.68
CA VAL A 140 21.74 -6.82 -8.86
C VAL A 140 22.74 -7.95 -9.10
N THR A 141 24.00 -7.57 -9.27
CA THR A 141 25.10 -8.52 -9.43
C THR A 141 26.02 -8.47 -8.22
N VAL A 142 26.40 -9.65 -7.73
CA VAL A 142 27.39 -9.81 -6.65
C VAL A 142 28.60 -10.52 -7.25
N PRO A 143 29.82 -9.96 -7.13
CA PRO A 143 31.04 -10.64 -7.56
C PRO A 143 31.17 -12.01 -6.89
N GLU A 144 31.80 -12.99 -7.55
CA GLU A 144 32.01 -14.32 -6.97
C GLU A 144 32.66 -14.21 -5.57
N LYS A 145 32.13 -14.98 -4.62
CA LYS A 145 32.61 -15.02 -3.23
C LYS A 145 33.02 -16.42 -2.83
N THR A 146 34.04 -16.49 -1.99
CA THR A 146 34.41 -17.71 -1.28
C THR A 146 33.89 -17.62 0.14
N VAL A 147 33.23 -18.68 0.62
CA VAL A 147 32.66 -18.76 1.96
C VAL A 147 33.24 -19.99 2.66
N GLY A 148 33.89 -19.76 3.80
CA GLY A 148 34.44 -20.82 4.64
C GLY A 148 33.48 -21.16 5.78
N ILE A 149 33.06 -22.42 5.90
CA ILE A 149 32.22 -22.89 7.02
C ILE A 149 33.01 -23.83 7.94
N LYS A 150 32.66 -23.81 9.23
CA LYS A 150 33.18 -24.76 10.23
C LYS A 150 32.13 -25.82 10.51
N VAL A 151 32.52 -27.10 10.43
CA VAL A 151 31.61 -28.25 10.46
C VAL A 151 32.22 -29.42 11.25
N GLY A 152 31.43 -30.42 11.62
CA GLY A 152 31.96 -31.61 12.29
C GLY A 152 32.83 -32.49 11.36
N ASN A 153 32.40 -32.65 10.10
CA ASN A 153 33.10 -33.46 9.10
C ASN A 153 33.03 -32.79 7.71
N PRO A 154 34.13 -32.19 7.21
CA PRO A 154 34.16 -31.57 5.88
C PRO A 154 33.78 -32.48 4.72
N GLN A 155 33.95 -33.80 4.86
CA GLN A 155 33.60 -34.80 3.84
C GLN A 155 32.12 -35.20 3.88
N ALA A 156 31.37 -34.76 4.89
CA ALA A 156 29.97 -35.13 5.10
C ALA A 156 29.16 -33.97 5.71
N VAL A 157 29.20 -32.80 5.06
CA VAL A 157 28.47 -31.60 5.49
C VAL A 157 26.96 -31.83 5.37
N THR A 158 26.24 -31.48 6.44
CA THR A 158 24.79 -31.58 6.55
C THR A 158 24.08 -30.33 6.05
N LYS A 159 22.76 -30.43 5.83
CA LYS A 159 21.94 -29.27 5.41
C LYS A 159 21.95 -28.14 6.45
N ASN A 160 21.92 -28.48 7.74
CA ASN A 160 21.94 -27.50 8.83
C ASN A 160 23.29 -26.75 8.89
N GLU A 161 24.40 -27.45 8.67
CA GLU A 161 25.73 -26.81 8.61
C GLU A 161 25.84 -25.82 7.43
N LEU A 162 25.19 -26.11 6.30
CA LEU A 162 25.14 -25.20 5.15
C LEU A 162 24.35 -23.92 5.43
N GLU A 163 23.54 -23.84 6.49
CA GLU A 163 22.92 -22.58 6.90
C GLU A 163 23.94 -21.55 7.37
N ALA A 164 25.15 -21.98 7.75
CA ALA A 164 26.24 -21.07 8.10
C ALA A 164 26.63 -20.15 6.92
N VAL A 165 26.48 -20.62 5.67
CA VAL A 165 26.72 -19.80 4.47
C VAL A 165 25.80 -18.57 4.46
N ASN A 166 24.55 -18.72 4.88
CA ASN A 166 23.57 -17.62 4.89
C ASN A 166 23.86 -16.56 5.97
N LYS A 167 24.68 -16.93 6.96
CA LYS A 167 25.04 -16.11 8.12
C LYS A 167 26.48 -15.57 8.02
N ASP A 168 27.18 -15.88 6.93
CA ASP A 168 28.53 -15.40 6.70
C ASP A 168 28.55 -13.87 6.58
N ALA A 169 29.37 -13.22 7.41
CA ALA A 169 29.38 -11.77 7.54
C ALA A 169 29.91 -11.08 6.28
N ASP A 170 30.93 -11.65 5.63
CA ASP A 170 31.55 -11.09 4.44
C ASP A 170 30.62 -11.23 3.22
N LEU A 171 29.92 -12.36 3.09
CA LEU A 171 28.87 -12.58 2.11
C LEU A 171 27.72 -11.58 2.31
N ALA A 172 27.21 -11.48 3.55
CA ALA A 172 26.12 -10.56 3.87
C ALA A 172 26.49 -9.10 3.58
N GLN A 173 27.72 -8.69 3.94
CA GLN A 173 28.22 -7.34 3.65
C GLN A 173 28.40 -7.10 2.14
N ALA A 174 28.86 -8.09 1.38
CA ALA A 174 28.99 -7.97 -0.06
C ALA A 174 27.63 -7.84 -0.77
N VAL A 175 26.64 -8.64 -0.36
CA VAL A 175 25.25 -8.54 -0.82
C VAL A 175 24.69 -7.16 -0.49
N LEU A 176 24.84 -6.69 0.76
CA LEU A 176 24.38 -5.37 1.17
C LEU A 176 25.01 -4.26 0.32
N ASN A 177 26.32 -4.32 0.08
CA ASN A 177 27.02 -3.32 -0.74
C ASN A 177 26.54 -3.32 -2.19
N ALA A 178 26.30 -4.49 -2.77
CA ALA A 178 25.78 -4.61 -4.13
C ALA A 178 24.38 -4.00 -4.25
N ILE A 179 23.49 -4.26 -3.29
CA ILE A 179 22.16 -3.65 -3.27
C ILE A 179 22.27 -2.13 -3.04
N LYS A 180 23.16 -1.67 -2.15
CA LYS A 180 23.38 -0.23 -1.88
C LYS A 180 23.86 0.57 -3.08
N ALA A 181 24.56 -0.07 -4.03
CA ALA A 181 24.92 0.57 -5.29
C ALA A 181 23.68 0.95 -6.14
N LYS A 182 22.55 0.26 -5.94
CA LYS A 182 21.26 0.55 -6.57
C LYS A 182 20.31 1.35 -5.67
N VAL A 183 20.35 1.10 -4.35
CA VAL A 183 19.42 1.64 -3.35
C VAL A 183 20.21 2.02 -2.09
N SER A 184 20.68 3.26 -2.02
CA SER A 184 21.68 3.70 -1.03
C SER A 184 21.29 3.51 0.44
N ASP A 185 20.00 3.58 0.74
CA ASP A 185 19.46 3.58 2.11
C ASP A 185 18.96 2.20 2.58
N VAL A 186 19.21 1.12 1.82
CA VAL A 186 18.81 -0.25 2.22
C VAL A 186 19.58 -0.77 3.44
N GLU A 187 18.93 -1.60 4.25
CA GLU A 187 19.51 -2.29 5.40
C GLU A 187 19.51 -3.81 5.22
N ALA A 188 20.40 -4.51 5.94
CA ALA A 188 20.47 -5.98 5.89
C ALA A 188 19.19 -6.67 6.38
N SER A 189 18.38 -6.00 7.20
CA SER A 189 17.07 -6.45 7.66
C SER A 189 16.00 -6.48 6.55
N GLU A 190 16.26 -5.87 5.40
CA GLU A 190 15.29 -5.75 4.31
C GLU A 190 15.34 -6.90 3.30
N PHE A 191 16.29 -7.82 3.45
CA PHE A 191 16.40 -9.01 2.61
C PHE A 191 16.79 -10.24 3.42
N ALA A 192 16.60 -11.41 2.82
CA ALA A 192 17.06 -12.68 3.34
C ALA A 192 18.04 -13.33 2.35
N ILE A 193 19.04 -14.01 2.90
CA ILE A 193 20.00 -14.83 2.14
C ILE A 193 19.67 -16.30 2.41
N THR A 194 19.54 -17.08 1.34
CA THR A 194 19.43 -18.54 1.40
C THR A 194 20.38 -19.18 0.41
N ASN A 195 20.61 -20.49 0.54
CA ASN A 195 21.44 -21.23 -0.39
C ASN A 195 20.85 -22.61 -0.72
N ASN A 196 21.17 -23.12 -1.90
CA ASN A 196 20.69 -24.41 -2.37
C ASN A 196 21.71 -25.55 -2.16
N GLY A 197 22.74 -25.35 -1.33
CA GLY A 197 23.81 -26.33 -1.15
C GLY A 197 23.28 -27.72 -0.79
N GLU A 198 23.84 -28.74 -1.43
CA GLU A 198 23.51 -30.15 -1.21
C GLU A 198 24.44 -30.76 -0.17
N VAL A 199 23.99 -31.79 0.54
CA VAL A 199 24.82 -32.52 1.51
C VAL A 199 26.01 -33.20 0.82
N GLY A 200 27.13 -33.35 1.54
CA GLY A 200 28.28 -34.13 1.06
C GLY A 200 29.63 -33.49 1.34
N ASP A 201 30.63 -33.81 0.52
CA ASP A 201 32.01 -33.36 0.70
C ASP A 201 32.19 -31.90 0.25
N TYR A 202 32.71 -31.05 1.13
CA TYR A 202 33.11 -29.66 0.92
C TYR A 202 34.58 -29.40 1.35
N SER A 203 35.39 -30.46 1.48
CA SER A 203 36.83 -30.34 1.75
C SER A 203 37.59 -29.59 0.65
N ALA A 204 37.01 -29.53 -0.56
CA ALA A 204 37.41 -28.67 -1.66
C ALA A 204 36.29 -27.67 -2.03
N PRO A 205 36.61 -26.53 -2.67
CA PRO A 205 35.62 -25.54 -3.04
C PRO A 205 34.53 -26.10 -3.95
N LYS A 206 33.26 -25.93 -3.54
CA LYS A 206 32.09 -26.29 -4.35
C LYS A 206 31.23 -25.07 -4.66
N THR A 207 30.71 -25.02 -5.87
CA THR A 207 29.76 -23.99 -6.26
C THR A 207 28.43 -24.23 -5.56
N VAL A 208 27.92 -23.20 -4.91
CA VAL A 208 26.59 -23.16 -4.28
C VAL A 208 25.85 -21.93 -4.80
N GLU A 209 24.61 -22.10 -5.23
CA GLU A 209 23.76 -20.97 -5.61
C GLU A 209 23.21 -20.32 -4.33
N VAL A 210 23.49 -19.03 -4.19
CA VAL A 210 22.95 -18.17 -3.15
C VAL A 210 21.79 -17.39 -3.75
N THR A 211 20.66 -17.38 -3.05
CA THR A 211 19.49 -16.57 -3.37
C THR A 211 19.38 -15.43 -2.38
N VAL A 212 19.20 -14.21 -2.89
CA VAL A 212 18.90 -13.03 -2.10
C VAL A 212 17.49 -12.57 -2.47
N LYS A 213 16.60 -12.51 -1.49
CA LYS A 213 15.20 -12.11 -1.69
C LYS A 213 14.88 -10.91 -0.80
N ALA A 214 14.27 -9.88 -1.38
CA ALA A 214 13.70 -8.77 -0.60
C ALA A 214 12.57 -9.31 0.31
N ASN A 215 12.56 -8.87 1.57
CA ASN A 215 11.51 -9.24 2.50
C ASN A 215 10.19 -8.58 2.08
N ASP A 216 9.07 -9.28 2.23
CA ASP A 216 7.76 -8.75 1.86
C ASP A 216 7.41 -7.46 2.64
N SER A 217 7.96 -7.34 3.86
CA SER A 217 7.87 -6.16 4.73
C SER A 217 8.84 -5.01 4.38
N SER A 218 9.77 -5.18 3.43
CA SER A 218 10.66 -4.09 3.03
C SER A 218 9.86 -2.95 2.41
N ALA A 219 10.14 -1.73 2.86
CA ALA A 219 9.58 -0.50 2.30
C ALA A 219 10.40 0.02 1.11
N LYS A 220 11.63 -0.49 0.89
CA LYS A 220 12.59 0.09 -0.06
C LYS A 220 12.86 -0.78 -1.27
N ILE A 221 12.83 -2.11 -1.12
CA ILE A 221 13.24 -3.05 -2.15
C ILE A 221 12.17 -4.12 -2.42
N THR A 222 12.20 -4.68 -3.62
CA THR A 222 11.38 -5.82 -4.04
C THR A 222 12.20 -6.74 -4.96
N GLY A 223 11.70 -7.94 -5.23
CA GLY A 223 12.33 -8.88 -6.14
C GLY A 223 13.38 -9.78 -5.49
N GLN A 224 14.12 -10.50 -6.33
CA GLN A 224 15.14 -11.45 -5.90
C GLN A 224 16.19 -11.63 -6.98
N PHE A 225 17.42 -11.94 -6.57
CA PHE A 225 18.49 -12.31 -7.48
C PHE A 225 19.26 -13.53 -6.96
N LYS A 226 20.02 -14.15 -7.84
CA LYS A 226 20.81 -15.36 -7.57
C LYS A 226 22.24 -15.17 -8.04
N PHE A 227 23.19 -15.73 -7.31
CA PHE A 227 24.60 -15.75 -7.69
C PHE A 227 25.30 -16.99 -7.14
N ASN A 228 26.47 -17.30 -7.68
CA ASN A 228 27.25 -18.44 -7.25
C ASN A 228 28.31 -18.03 -6.22
N ALA A 229 28.42 -18.80 -5.14
CA ALA A 229 29.51 -18.73 -4.18
C ALA A 229 30.31 -20.04 -4.19
N LYS A 230 31.61 -19.96 -3.89
CA LYS A 230 32.50 -21.11 -3.67
C LYS A 230 32.54 -21.42 -2.17
N VAL A 231 31.97 -22.54 -1.76
CA VAL A 231 31.90 -22.94 -0.35
C VAL A 231 32.97 -24.01 -0.06
N THR A 232 33.71 -23.81 1.02
CA THR A 232 34.67 -24.78 1.58
C THR A 232 34.37 -25.02 3.05
N ALA A 233 34.58 -26.25 3.53
CA ALA A 233 34.36 -26.62 4.92
C ALA A 233 35.67 -27.03 5.61
N THR A 234 35.80 -26.65 6.88
CA THR A 234 36.91 -27.03 7.77
C THR A 234 36.36 -27.59 9.08
N THR A 235 37.13 -28.47 9.75
CA THR A 235 36.71 -29.05 11.01
C THR A 235 36.58 -27.97 12.09
N ALA A 236 35.44 -27.92 12.79
CA ALA A 236 35.27 -27.08 13.96
C ALA A 236 36.24 -27.53 15.06
N GLN A 237 37.07 -26.61 15.56
CA GLN A 237 37.93 -26.84 16.73
C GLN A 237 37.12 -26.76 18.02
#